data_AF-A0A7C7C566-F1
#
_entry.id   AF-A0A7C7C566-F1
#
_cell.length_a   1.000
_cell.length_b   1.000
_cell.length_c   1.000
_cell.angle_alpha   90.00
_cell.angle_beta   90.00
_cell.angle_gamma   90.00
#
_symmetry.space_group_name_H-M   'P 1'
#
loop_
_entity.id
_entity.type
_entity.pdbx_description
1 polymer ?
#
loop_
_entity_poly.entity_id
_entity_poly.type
_entity_poly.pdbx_seq_one_letter_code
_entity_poly.pdbx_strand_id
1 'polypeptide(L)'
;MKDKNTKELDRIAAFEKAISQKYGKETIQNPRSQWDKEKEKDYIEQMKDFYKAKSLKEKWQDKINVNGIKATKKLLNRESLRTCPVCGKFPKKSMDDVCLLKFDCCNRCYIQYVEGREDRWKEGWRPSENK
;
A
#
# COMPACT_ATOMS: atom_id res chain seq x y z
N MET A 1 29.20 46.75 33.26
CA MET A 1 29.30 45.28 33.13
C MET A 1 28.03 44.81 32.45
N LYS A 2 28.08 44.13 31.28
CA LYS A 2 26.86 43.59 30.66
C LYS A 2 26.41 42.35 31.44
N ASP A 3 25.14 42.33 31.84
CA ASP A 3 24.50 41.21 32.55
C ASP A 3 24.64 39.89 31.78
N LYS A 4 24.73 38.78 32.51
CA LYS A 4 24.96 37.44 31.96
C LYS A 4 23.89 37.04 30.93
N ASN A 5 22.64 37.45 31.16
CA ASN A 5 21.49 37.19 30.29
C ASN A 5 21.63 37.90 28.92
N THR A 6 22.19 39.11 28.89
CA THR A 6 22.39 39.86 27.65
C THR A 6 23.41 39.18 26.74
N LYS A 7 24.47 38.58 27.31
CA LYS A 7 25.49 37.84 26.56
C LYS A 7 24.95 36.56 25.93
N GLU A 8 23.96 35.92 26.55
CA GLU A 8 23.30 34.72 26.00
C GLU A 8 22.35 35.08 24.86
N LEU A 9 21.57 36.16 25.01
CA LEU A 9 20.72 36.70 23.95
C LEU A 9 21.54 37.14 22.72
N ASP A 10 22.68 37.82 22.95
CA ASP A 10 23.60 38.22 21.88
C ASP A 10 24.14 37.01 21.09
N ARG A 11 24.42 35.89 21.76
CA ARG A 11 24.87 34.64 21.12
C ARG A 11 23.75 33.96 20.33
N ILE A 12 22.54 33.91 20.87
CA ILE A 12 21.37 33.33 20.18
C ILE A 12 21.10 34.10 18.88
N ALA A 13 21.11 35.44 18.93
CA ALA A 13 20.93 36.28 17.75
C ALA A 13 22.04 36.06 16.69
N ALA A 14 23.29 35.83 17.12
CA ALA A 14 24.38 35.49 16.21
C ALA A 14 24.15 34.15 15.49
N PHE A 15 23.65 33.14 16.21
CA PHE A 15 23.29 31.86 15.60
C PHE A 15 22.10 31.97 14.65
N GLU A 16 21.03 32.66 15.03
CA GLU A 16 19.87 32.89 14.16
C GLU A 16 20.29 33.61 12.86
N LYS A 17 21.17 34.61 12.96
CA LYS A 17 21.72 35.29 11.79
C LYS A 17 22.51 34.34 10.88
N ALA A 18 23.38 33.51 11.45
CA ALA A 18 24.18 32.55 10.69
C ALA A 18 23.31 31.47 10.01
N ILE A 19 22.29 30.96 10.71
CA ILE A 19 21.33 29.97 10.18
C ILE A 19 20.50 30.60 9.06
N SER A 20 19.97 31.81 9.27
CA SER A 20 19.20 32.57 8.28
C SER A 20 20.00 32.85 7.01
N GLN A 21 21.29 33.20 7.14
CA GLN A 21 22.19 33.41 5.99
C GLN A 21 22.48 32.13 5.22
N LYS A 22 22.58 30.98 5.91
CA LYS A 22 22.96 29.71 5.28
C LYS A 22 21.77 28.95 4.68
N TYR A 23 20.62 28.98 5.34
CA TYR A 23 19.48 28.13 5.01
C TYR A 23 18.18 28.90 4.75
N GLY A 24 18.19 30.24 4.81
CA GLY A 24 17.01 31.06 4.56
C GLY A 24 16.25 31.48 5.82
N LYS A 25 15.46 32.55 5.72
CA LYS A 25 14.75 33.17 6.85
C LYS A 25 13.63 32.29 7.41
N GLU A 26 13.12 31.35 6.63
CA GLU A 26 12.12 30.36 7.02
C GLU A 26 12.64 29.40 8.10
N THR A 27 13.94 29.12 8.12
CA THR A 27 14.54 28.11 9.02
C THR A 27 14.70 28.58 10.46
N ILE A 28 14.69 29.89 10.69
CA ILE A 28 14.67 30.49 12.03
C ILE A 28 13.25 30.72 12.54
N GLN A 29 12.22 30.54 11.72
CA GLN A 29 10.85 30.75 12.16
C GLN A 29 10.44 29.63 13.12
N ASN A 30 9.80 30.02 14.22
CA ASN A 30 9.19 29.07 15.13
C ASN A 30 8.13 28.24 14.36
N PRO A 31 8.19 26.91 14.33
CA PRO A 31 7.21 26.09 13.61
C PRO A 31 5.75 26.35 14.02
N ARG A 32 5.53 26.86 15.24
CA ARG A 32 4.20 27.24 15.74
C ARG A 32 3.69 28.57 15.19
N SER A 33 4.57 29.44 14.66
CA SER A 33 4.17 30.79 14.21
C SER A 33 3.20 30.76 13.03
N GLN A 34 3.29 29.72 12.20
CA GLN A 34 2.44 29.53 11.03
C GLN A 34 1.30 28.54 11.29
N TRP A 35 0.98 28.20 12.55
CA TRP A 35 -0.12 27.32 12.88
C TRP A 35 -1.44 28.09 12.87
N ASP A 36 -2.13 28.04 11.74
CA ASP A 36 -3.44 28.66 11.55
C ASP A 36 -4.58 27.64 11.76
N LYS A 37 -5.81 28.14 11.73
CA LYS A 37 -7.01 27.31 11.90
C LYS A 37 -7.23 26.32 10.75
N GLU A 38 -6.65 26.56 9.58
CA GLU A 38 -6.78 25.67 8.41
C GLU A 38 -5.84 24.48 8.55
N LYS A 39 -4.57 24.72 8.88
CA LYS A 39 -3.59 23.69 9.22
C LYS A 39 -4.01 22.85 10.42
N GLU A 40 -4.69 23.45 11.40
CA GLU A 40 -5.24 22.69 12.51
C GLU A 40 -6.32 21.70 12.04
N LYS A 41 -7.21 22.12 11.13
CA LYS A 41 -8.20 21.23 10.52
C LYS A 41 -7.54 20.12 9.70
N ASP A 42 -6.58 20.49 8.84
CA ASP A 42 -5.83 19.54 8.01
C ASP A 42 -5.10 18.51 8.88
N TYR A 43 -4.47 18.96 9.97
CA TYR A 43 -3.81 18.08 10.93
C TYR A 43 -4.79 17.09 11.56
N ILE A 44 -5.97 17.55 11.99
CA ILE A 44 -7.01 16.67 12.55
C ILE A 44 -7.47 15.64 11.52
N GLU A 45 -7.63 16.03 10.26
CA GLU A 45 -7.99 15.12 9.18
C GLU A 45 -6.91 14.07 8.91
N GLN A 46 -5.65 14.50 8.78
CA GLN A 46 -4.49 13.60 8.63
C GLN A 46 -4.40 12.61 9.80
N MET A 47 -4.64 13.08 11.03
CA MET A 47 -4.66 12.22 12.22
C MET A 47 -5.78 11.18 12.16
N LYS A 48 -6.99 11.57 11.74
CA LYS A 48 -8.11 10.63 11.56
C LYS A 48 -7.74 9.53 10.55
N ASP A 49 -7.15 9.90 9.41
CA ASP A 49 -6.78 8.95 8.38
C ASP A 49 -5.63 8.03 8.80
N PHE A 50 -4.65 8.58 9.52
CA PHE A 50 -3.60 7.79 10.15
C PHE A 50 -4.18 6.71 11.08
N TYR A 51 -5.12 7.06 11.96
CA TYR A 51 -5.75 6.10 12.86
C TYR A 51 -6.63 5.07 12.14
N LYS A 52 -7.37 5.47 11.10
CA LYS A 52 -8.11 4.52 10.25
C LYS A 52 -7.15 3.49 9.61
N ALA A 53 -6.06 3.96 9.01
CA ALA A 53 -5.06 3.10 8.39
C ALA A 53 -4.37 2.18 9.41
N LYS A 54 -4.06 2.69 10.61
CA LYS A 54 -3.49 1.91 11.71
C LYS A 54 -4.44 0.80 12.17
N SER A 55 -5.71 1.14 12.41
CA SER A 55 -6.73 0.17 12.82
C SER A 55 -6.92 -0.96 11.79
N LEU A 56 -6.92 -0.63 10.50
CA LEU A 56 -6.95 -1.65 9.45
C LEU A 56 -5.72 -2.55 9.51
N LYS A 57 -4.52 -1.98 9.60
CA LYS A 57 -3.27 -2.77 9.70
C LYS A 57 -3.26 -3.70 10.91
N GLU A 58 -3.74 -3.25 12.07
CA GLU A 58 -3.89 -4.08 13.27
C GLU A 58 -4.82 -5.27 13.02
N LYS A 59 -6.01 -5.03 12.44
CA LYS A 59 -6.93 -6.12 12.05
C LYS A 59 -6.29 -7.13 11.10
N TRP A 60 -5.43 -6.68 10.18
CA TRP A 60 -4.71 -7.55 9.24
C TRP A 60 -3.61 -8.39 9.90
N GLN A 61 -3.10 -7.97 11.06
CA GLN A 61 -2.06 -8.70 11.81
C GLN A 61 -2.61 -9.83 12.67
N ASP A 62 -3.92 -9.87 12.94
CA ASP A 62 -4.56 -10.97 13.66
C ASP A 62 -4.16 -12.32 13.04
N LYS A 63 -3.66 -13.22 13.88
CA LYS A 63 -3.31 -14.58 13.48
C LYS A 63 -4.52 -15.49 13.64
N ILE A 64 -4.91 -16.16 12.56
CA ILE A 64 -5.96 -17.17 12.58
C ILE A 64 -5.37 -18.55 12.33
N ASN A 65 -6.03 -19.59 12.85
CA ASN A 65 -5.62 -20.97 12.66
C ASN A 65 -6.26 -21.51 11.39
N VAL A 66 -5.45 -21.88 10.40
CA VAL A 66 -5.90 -22.50 9.16
C VAL A 66 -5.18 -23.84 9.06
N ASN A 67 -5.93 -24.94 9.15
CA ASN A 67 -5.41 -26.31 9.04
C ASN A 67 -4.21 -26.62 9.98
N GLY A 68 -4.20 -26.07 11.20
CA GLY A 68 -3.14 -26.27 12.19
C GLY A 68 -1.97 -25.28 12.11
N ILE A 69 -1.95 -24.38 11.11
CA ILE A 69 -0.92 -23.36 10.91
C ILE A 69 -1.47 -21.99 11.31
N LYS A 70 -0.72 -21.24 12.13
CA LYS A 70 -1.07 -19.86 12.51
C LYS A 70 -0.60 -18.88 11.42
N ALA A 71 -1.53 -18.40 10.60
CA ALA A 71 -1.26 -17.41 9.54
C ALA A 71 -1.95 -16.08 9.83
N THR A 72 -1.40 -14.96 9.34
CA THR A 72 -2.05 -13.64 9.47
C THR A 72 -3.20 -13.51 8.48
N LYS A 73 -4.28 -12.81 8.87
CA LYS A 73 -5.44 -12.56 7.99
C LYS A 73 -5.05 -11.97 6.63
N LYS A 74 -3.99 -11.13 6.59
CA LYS A 74 -3.47 -10.55 5.34
C LYS A 74 -3.06 -11.58 4.29
N LEU A 75 -2.52 -12.73 4.70
CA LEU A 75 -2.01 -13.75 3.78
C LEU A 75 -3.12 -14.59 3.15
N LEU A 76 -4.33 -14.57 3.73
CA LEU A 76 -5.46 -15.39 3.28
C LEU A 76 -6.32 -14.70 2.22
N ASN A 77 -6.14 -13.40 2.02
CA ASN A 77 -6.80 -12.64 0.98
C ASN A 77 -6.19 -12.83 -0.41
N ARG A 78 -5.00 -13.42 -0.51
CA ARG A 78 -4.49 -13.82 -1.80
C ARG A 78 -5.28 -15.05 -2.19
N GLU A 79 -6.17 -14.92 -3.19
CA GLU A 79 -6.81 -16.08 -3.80
C GLU A 79 -5.72 -17.14 -4.03
N SER A 80 -5.93 -18.33 -3.49
CA SER A 80 -5.01 -19.44 -3.64
C SER A 80 -4.66 -19.54 -5.12
N LEU A 81 -3.39 -19.52 -5.48
CA LEU A 81 -2.95 -19.68 -6.87
C LEU A 81 -3.53 -21.01 -7.37
N ARG A 82 -4.65 -20.93 -8.09
CA ARG A 82 -5.41 -22.10 -8.50
C ARG A 82 -4.71 -22.67 -9.71
N THR A 83 -4.48 -23.97 -9.64
CA THR A 83 -4.08 -24.75 -10.80
C THR A 83 -5.14 -24.58 -11.89
N CYS A 84 -4.72 -24.41 -13.14
CA CYS A 84 -5.65 -24.29 -14.25
C CYS A 84 -6.56 -25.53 -14.31
N PRO A 85 -7.90 -25.37 -14.27
CA PRO A 85 -8.82 -26.52 -14.25
C PRO A 85 -8.83 -27.29 -15.58
N VAL A 86 -8.36 -26.67 -16.66
CA VAL A 86 -8.33 -27.28 -18.00
C VAL A 86 -7.13 -28.19 -18.21
N CYS A 87 -5.96 -27.81 -17.71
CA CYS A 87 -4.71 -28.54 -18.00
C CYS A 87 -3.92 -28.97 -16.75
N GLY A 88 -4.40 -28.66 -15.55
CA GLY A 88 -3.73 -29.04 -14.32
C GLY A 88 -2.39 -28.33 -14.09
N LYS A 89 -2.04 -27.31 -14.89
CA LYS A 89 -0.78 -26.58 -14.73
C LYS A 89 -0.93 -25.39 -13.80
N PHE A 90 0.05 -25.23 -12.93
CA PHE A 90 0.16 -24.08 -12.06
C PHE A 90 0.50 -22.81 -12.87
N PRO A 91 -0.16 -21.66 -12.62
CA PRO A 91 0.14 -20.41 -13.30
C PRO A 91 1.58 -19.96 -13.02
N LYS A 92 2.34 -19.65 -14.08
CA LYS A 92 3.75 -19.23 -13.96
C LYS A 92 4.00 -17.83 -14.49
N LYS A 93 3.05 -17.25 -15.21
CA LYS A 93 3.16 -15.94 -15.86
C LYS A 93 1.99 -15.05 -15.43
N SER A 94 2.20 -13.74 -15.39
CA SER A 94 1.15 -12.76 -15.08
C SER A 94 -0.09 -12.88 -15.97
N MET A 95 0.12 -13.25 -17.24
CA MET A 95 -0.98 -13.47 -18.18
C MET A 95 -1.83 -14.70 -17.82
N ASP A 96 -1.25 -15.71 -17.14
CA ASP A 96 -2.04 -16.83 -16.63
C ASP A 96 -3.01 -16.35 -15.54
N ASP A 97 -2.59 -15.42 -14.67
CA ASP A 97 -3.45 -14.84 -13.62
C ASP A 97 -4.63 -14.07 -14.24
N VAL A 98 -4.37 -13.26 -15.27
CA VAL A 98 -5.41 -12.51 -16.01
C VAL A 98 -6.41 -13.47 -16.65
N CYS A 99 -5.93 -14.52 -17.32
CA CYS A 99 -6.78 -15.50 -17.97
C CYS A 99 -7.56 -16.35 -16.96
N LEU A 100 -6.98 -16.69 -15.81
CA LEU A 100 -7.67 -17.42 -14.74
C LEU A 100 -8.82 -16.60 -14.15
N LEU A 101 -8.60 -15.31 -13.91
CA LEU A 101 -9.64 -14.41 -13.39
C LEU A 101 -10.79 -14.19 -14.38
N LYS A 102 -10.47 -14.02 -15.68
CA LYS A 102 -11.47 -13.65 -16.70
C LYS A 102 -12.15 -14.85 -17.36
N PHE A 103 -11.43 -15.94 -17.56
CA PHE A 103 -11.86 -17.08 -18.38
C PHE A 103 -11.74 -18.43 -17.68
N ASP A 104 -11.33 -18.46 -16.41
CA ASP A 104 -11.18 -19.68 -15.62
C ASP A 104 -10.24 -20.72 -16.26
N CYS A 105 -9.19 -20.26 -16.95
CA CYS A 105 -8.12 -21.10 -17.49
C CYS A 105 -6.79 -20.33 -17.65
N CYS A 106 -5.66 -21.03 -17.79
CA CYS A 106 -4.36 -20.38 -18.01
C CYS A 106 -4.26 -19.78 -19.42
N ASN A 107 -3.25 -18.95 -19.66
CA ASN A 107 -3.09 -18.27 -20.95
C ASN A 107 -2.94 -19.25 -22.12
N ARG A 108 -2.24 -20.37 -21.91
CA ARG A 108 -2.10 -21.40 -22.95
C ARG A 108 -3.45 -22.01 -23.34
N CYS A 109 -4.29 -22.31 -22.35
CA CYS A 109 -5.64 -22.85 -22.61
C CYS A 109 -6.55 -21.80 -23.22
N TYR A 110 -6.40 -20.53 -22.84
CA TYR A 110 -7.08 -19.42 -23.49
C TYR A 110 -6.80 -19.39 -25.00
N ILE A 111 -5.53 -19.36 -25.40
CA ILE A 111 -5.15 -19.36 -26.82
C ILE A 111 -5.68 -20.61 -27.54
N GLN A 112 -5.58 -21.78 -26.91
CA GLN A 112 -5.99 -23.04 -27.54
C GLN A 112 -7.52 -23.18 -27.69
N TYR A 113 -8.31 -22.77 -26.71
CA TYR A 113 -9.72 -23.16 -26.62
C TYR A 113 -10.69 -21.97 -26.62
N VAL A 114 -10.25 -20.79 -26.17
CA VAL A 114 -11.12 -19.62 -25.94
C VAL A 114 -10.96 -18.56 -27.03
N GLU A 115 -9.74 -18.27 -27.45
CA GLU A 115 -9.43 -17.25 -28.45
C GLU A 115 -10.18 -17.56 -29.77
N GLY A 116 -11.03 -16.63 -30.20
CA GLY A 116 -11.90 -16.80 -31.37
C GLY A 116 -13.12 -17.71 -31.19
N ARG A 117 -13.37 -18.23 -29.97
CA ARG A 117 -14.47 -19.16 -29.62
C ARG A 117 -15.12 -18.80 -28.27
N GLU A 118 -15.16 -17.51 -27.95
CA GLU A 118 -15.56 -17.04 -26.61
C GLU A 118 -17.02 -17.38 -26.28
N ASP A 119 -17.92 -17.33 -27.26
CA ASP A 119 -19.35 -17.59 -27.01
C ASP A 119 -19.59 -19.05 -26.60
N ARG A 120 -18.94 -20.00 -27.28
CA ARG A 120 -18.92 -21.41 -26.87
C ARG A 120 -18.34 -21.63 -25.48
N TRP A 121 -17.35 -20.83 -25.09
CA TRP A 121 -16.77 -20.89 -23.74
C TRP A 121 -17.73 -20.35 -22.67
N LYS A 122 -18.48 -19.29 -22.99
CA LYS A 122 -19.53 -18.71 -22.13
C LYS A 122 -20.73 -19.64 -21.94
N GLU A 123 -21.07 -20.43 -22.96
CA GLU A 123 -22.09 -21.48 -22.90
C GLU A 123 -21.70 -22.67 -22.01
N GLY A 124 -20.48 -22.67 -21.46
CA GLY A 124 -20.01 -23.67 -20.48
C GLY A 124 -19.26 -24.84 -21.09
N TRP A 125 -18.98 -24.84 -22.40
CA TRP A 125 -18.14 -25.87 -23.00
C TRP A 125 -16.71 -25.81 -22.44
N ARG A 126 -16.16 -26.96 -22.07
CA ARG A 126 -14.77 -27.15 -21.68
C ARG A 126 -14.23 -28.38 -22.42
N PRO A 127 -12.93 -28.41 -22.79
CA PRO A 127 -12.34 -29.60 -23.38
C PRO A 127 -12.42 -30.77 -22.38
N SER A 128 -13.02 -31.88 -22.81
CA SER A 128 -13.04 -33.14 -22.07
C SER A 128 -11.61 -33.69 -21.94
N GLU A 129 -11.28 -34.24 -20.76
CA GLU A 129 -9.94 -34.70 -20.38
C GLU A 129 -9.14 -35.32 -21.53
N ASN A 130 -8.15 -34.59 -22.06
CA ASN A 130 -6.96 -35.21 -22.62
C ASN A 130 -5.95 -35.31 -21.48
N LYS A 131 -6.07 -36.38 -20.68
CA LYS A 131 -5.03 -36.80 -19.73
C LYS A 131 -3.74 -37.12 -20.47
#